data_AF-A0A0L7QMP2-F1
#
_entry.id   AF-A0A0L7QMP2-F1
#
_cell.length_a   1.000
_cell.length_b   1.000
_cell.length_c   1.000
_cell.angle_alpha   90.00
_cell.angle_beta   90.00
_cell.angle_gamma   90.00
#
_symmetry.space_group_name_H-M   'P 1'
#
loop_
_entity.id
_entity.type
_entity.pdbx_description
1 polymer ?
#
loop_
_entity_poly.entity_id
_entity_poly.type
_entity_poly.pdbx_seq_one_letter_code
_entity_poly.pdbx_strand_id
1 'polypeptide(L)' 'LKQLLFNKLKESESMNEYLNTFLGIVDKLLEMDIHVSNDLLAILLLYSVPDSYDVFRCAIEARAVH' A
#
# COMPACT_ATOMS: atom_id res chain seq x y z
N LEU A 1 -6.91 -9.05 -6.60
CA LEU A 1 -5.62 -8.60 -7.16
C LEU A 1 -5.71 -7.26 -7.90
N LYS A 2 -6.57 -7.10 -8.92
CA LYS A 2 -6.71 -5.82 -9.67
C LYS A 2 -6.97 -4.62 -8.75
N GLN A 3 -7.89 -4.74 -7.81
CA GLN A 3 -8.18 -3.64 -6.87
C GLN A 3 -6.96 -3.24 -6.05
N LEU A 4 -6.14 -4.20 -5.60
CA LEU A 4 -4.91 -3.92 -4.84
C LEU A 4 -3.88 -3.12 -5.66
N LEU A 5 -3.73 -3.42 -6.95
CA LEU A 5 -2.76 -2.76 -7.83
C LEU A 5 -3.14 -1.31 -8.17
N PHE A 6 -4.43 -1.04 -8.32
CA PHE A 6 -4.94 0.26 -8.76
C PHE A 6 -5.50 1.13 -7.62
N ASN A 7 -5.51 0.63 -6.38
CA ASN A 7 -5.92 1.41 -5.22
C ASN A 7 -4.79 2.36 -4.78
N LYS A 8 -4.91 3.63 -5.18
CA LYS A 8 -3.98 4.72 -4.83
C LYS A 8 -4.63 5.65 -3.82
N LEU A 9 -3.88 6.07 -2.81
CA LEU A 9 -4.30 7.11 -1.87
C LEU A 9 -4.41 8.42 -2.67
N LYS A 10 -5.55 9.10 -2.53
CA LYS A 10 -5.75 10.42 -3.14
C LYS A 10 -5.22 11.52 -2.23
N GLU A 11 -4.81 12.65 -2.81
CA GLU A 11 -4.33 13.82 -2.05
C GLU A 11 -5.35 14.35 -1.02
N SER A 12 -6.65 14.17 -1.29
CA SER A 12 -7.74 14.61 -0.41
C SER A 12 -8.24 13.53 0.56
N GLU A 13 -7.70 12.31 0.49
CA GLU A 13 -8.15 11.17 1.27
C GLU A 13 -7.29 11.01 2.53
N SER A 14 -7.92 10.56 3.62
CA SER A 14 -7.19 10.24 4.84
C SER A 14 -6.38 8.95 4.68
N MET A 15 -5.11 8.96 5.10
CA MET A 15 -4.26 7.76 5.15
C MET A 15 -4.95 6.61 5.88
N ASN A 16 -5.66 6.89 6.98
CA ASN A 16 -6.36 5.86 7.75
C ASN A 16 -7.51 5.22 6.97
N GLU A 17 -8.29 6.01 6.23
CA GLU A 17 -9.39 5.49 5.38
C GLU A 17 -8.84 4.64 4.23
N TYR A 18 -7.75 5.10 3.62
CA TYR A 18 -7.03 4.35 2.61
C TYR A 18 -6.49 3.02 3.16
N LEU A 19 -5.83 3.03 4.32
CA LEU A 19 -5.27 1.83 4.95
C LEU A 19 -6.36 0.81 5.29
N ASN A 20 -7.50 1.26 5.81
CA ASN A 20 -8.64 0.37 6.06
C ASN A 20 -9.13 -0.30 4.77
N THR A 21 -9.20 0.47 3.68
CA THR A 21 -9.58 -0.07 2.36
C THR A 21 -8.54 -1.04 1.82
N PHE A 22 -7.25 -0.69 1.91
CA PHE A 22 -6.15 -1.52 1.44
C PHE A 22 -6.11 -2.86 2.19
N LEU A 23 -6.15 -2.85 3.52
CA LEU A 23 -6.16 -4.06 4.34
C LEU A 23 -7.42 -4.90 4.09
N GLY A 24 -8.59 -4.25 3.94
CA GLY A 24 -9.81 -4.96 3.57
C GLY A 24 -9.76 -5.64 2.19
N ILE A 25 -8.93 -5.15 1.25
CA ILE A 25 -8.66 -5.85 -0.03
C ILE A 25 -7.74 -7.05 0.21
N VAL A 26 -6.73 -6.92 1.07
CA VAL A 26 -5.81 -8.01 1.43
C VAL A 26 -6.57 -9.15 2.10
N ASP A 27 -7.45 -8.84 3.07
CA ASP A 27 -8.26 -9.82 3.78
C ASP A 27 -9.16 -10.61 2.81
N LYS A 28 -9.82 -9.93 1.87
CA LYS A 28 -10.62 -10.58 0.83
C LYS A 28 -9.80 -11.50 -0.08
N LEU A 29 -8.54 -11.16 -0.34
CA LEU A 29 -7.66 -12.04 -1.13
C LEU A 29 -7.26 -13.28 -0.33
N LEU A 30 -6.99 -13.11 0.97
CA LEU A 30 -6.70 -14.21 1.87
C LEU A 30 -7.90 -15.17 1.98
N GLU A 31 -9.13 -14.65 2.07
CA GLU A 31 -10.37 -15.45 2.06
C GLU A 31 -10.53 -16.29 0.77
N MET A 32 -9.92 -15.86 -0.34
CA MET A 32 -9.90 -16.57 -1.61
C MET A 32 -8.68 -17.50 -1.76
N ASP A 33 -7.92 -17.73 -0.69
CA ASP A 33 -6.64 -18.47 -0.67
C ASP A 33 -5.55 -17.84 -1.58
N ILE A 34 -5.64 -16.54 -1.82
CA ILE A 34 -4.63 -15.76 -2.56
C ILE A 34 -3.72 -15.06 -1.55
N HIS A 35 -2.55 -15.65 -1.35
CA HIS A 35 -1.54 -15.12 -0.43
C HIS A 35 -0.63 -14.13 -1.16
N VAL A 36 -0.61 -12.88 -0.69
CA VAL A 36 0.32 -11.85 -1.16
C VAL A 36 1.40 -11.69 -0.10
N SER A 37 2.68 -11.83 -0.49
CA SER A 37 3.79 -11.67 0.45
C SER A 37 3.80 -10.28 1.10
N ASN A 38 4.13 -10.21 2.38
CA ASN A 38 4.22 -8.95 3.12
C ASN A 38 5.18 -7.94 2.47
N ASP A 39 6.30 -8.40 1.91
CA ASP A 39 7.25 -7.54 1.20
C ASP A 39 6.60 -6.86 -0.01
N LEU A 40 5.84 -7.62 -0.80
CA LEU A 40 5.07 -7.08 -1.91
C LEU A 40 3.96 -6.14 -1.44
N LEU A 41 3.28 -6.43 -0.34
CA LEU A 41 2.29 -5.51 0.25
C LEU A 41 2.91 -4.19 0.67
N ALA A 42 4.10 -4.22 1.28
CA ALA A 42 4.85 -3.03 1.67
C ALA A 42 5.24 -2.20 0.44
N ILE A 43 5.74 -2.84 -0.62
CA ILE A 43 6.04 -2.17 -1.90
C ILE A 43 4.76 -1.55 -2.47
N LEU A 44 3.67 -2.31 -2.57
CA LEU A 44 2.42 -1.81 -3.14
C LEU A 44 1.86 -0.61 -2.36
N LEU A 45 1.95 -0.63 -1.04
CA LEU A 45 1.58 0.48 -0.17
C LEU A 45 2.51 1.70 -0.39
N LEU A 46 3.82 1.50 -0.49
CA LEU A 46 4.79 2.58 -0.70
C LEU A 46 4.58 3.29 -2.04
N TYR A 47 4.24 2.54 -3.09
CA TYR A 47 3.96 3.09 -4.41
C TYR A 47 2.51 3.56 -4.57
N SER A 48 1.63 3.37 -3.57
CA SER A 48 0.24 3.79 -3.65
C SER A 48 -0.03 5.17 -3.06
N VAL A 49 0.90 5.71 -2.26
CA VAL A 49 0.79 7.07 -1.71
C VAL A 49 1.04 8.12 -2.80
N PRO A 50 0.42 9.31 -2.70
CA PRO A 50 0.61 10.36 -3.68
C PRO A 50 1.98 11.01 -3.56
N ASP A 51 2.37 11.80 -4.57
CA ASP A 51 3.70 12.43 -4.66
C ASP A 51 3.97 13.41 -3.50
N SER A 52 2.93 13.95 -2.86
CA SER A 52 3.09 14.73 -1.63
C SER A 52 3.77 13.98 -0.48
N TYR A 53 3.82 12.64 -0.54
CA TYR A 53 4.51 11.77 0.42
C TYR A 53 5.93 11.38 -0.04
N ASP A 54 6.52 12.06 -1.02
CA ASP A 54 7.87 11.77 -1.54
C ASP A 54 8.93 11.67 -0.42
N VAL A 55 8.93 12.61 0.53
CA VAL A 55 9.85 12.58 1.68
C VAL A 55 9.70 11.31 2.51
N PHE A 56 8.46 10.85 2.72
CA PHE A 56 8.19 9.61 3.42
C PHE A 56 8.71 8.41 2.62
N ARG A 57 8.49 8.40 1.29
CA ARG A 57 8.99 7.33 0.41
C ARG A 57 10.50 7.25 0.44
N CYS A 58 11.21 8.36 0.25
CA CYS A 58 12.66 8.42 0.32
C CYS A 58 13.21 7.95 1.68
N ALA A 59 12.57 8.32 2.80
CA ALA A 59 13.01 7.91 4.13
C ALA A 59 12.87 6.39 4.35
N ILE A 60 11.82 5.78 3.82
CA ILE A 60 11.61 4.33 3.91
C ILE A 60 12.59 3.59 2.98
N GLU A 61 12.74 4.04 1.73
CA GLU A 61 13.68 3.43 0.77
C GLU A 61 15.12 3.48 1.28
N ALA A 62 15.56 4.62 1.84
CA ALA A 62 16.90 4.74 2.42
C ALA A 62 17.16 3.75 3.56
N ARG A 63 16.13 3.44 4.38
CA ARG A 63 16.25 2.46 5.46
C ARG A 63 16.20 1.01 4.98
N ALA A 64 15.60 0.74 3.82
CA ALA A 64 15.55 -0.60 3.25
C ALA A 64 16.87 -1.04 2.58
N VAL A 65 17.75 -0.07 2.28
CA VAL A 65 19.07 -0.30 1.66
C VAL A 65 20.19 -0.51 2.70
N HIS A 66 19.88 -0.35 3.99
CA HIS A 66 20.79 -0.56 5.12
C HIS A 66 20.38 -1.76 5.96
#